data_AF-A0AAJ0DK37-F1
#
_entry.id   AF-A0AAJ0DK37-F1
#
_cell.length_a   1.000
_cell.length_b   1.000
_cell.length_c   1.000
_cell.angle_alpha   90.00
_cell.angle_beta   90.00
_cell.angle_gamma   90.00
#
_symmetry.space_group_name_H-M   'P 1'
#
loop_
_entity.id
_entity.type
_entity.pdbx_description
1 polymer ?
#
loop_
_entity_poly.entity_id
_entity_poly.type
_entity_poly.pdbx_seq_one_letter_code
_entity_poly.pdbx_strand_id
1 'polypeptide(L)'
;MGKKWFQEMLAPENESGPAAPSNGASLAARYWKTCVTYPKDRYYTFLGLAEIVQKSRGKPMVAGLWTADLVFELAWATKWFMATDRQPWMPTWSWLSLNTKVHLVSCRNDYPAARDWAQILRIPDPDIQFSEHVPVTATARSIQLRAPLLRLPSWQNPQGNCRRHIECDWGNIMFSFDMRADDGVELYVLALFQGREKDFYGLLITPSPEAPEYWVRVGCCHGDTNARFDVLRATESRVVALI
;
A
#
# COMPACT_ATOMS: atom_id res chain seq x y z
N MET A 1 -10.64 -12.25 -26.40
CA MET A 1 -10.13 -11.08 -25.63
C MET A 1 -8.81 -11.33 -24.89
N GLY A 2 -8.49 -12.56 -24.43
CA GLY A 2 -7.33 -12.78 -23.53
C GLY A 2 -5.93 -12.56 -24.11
N LYS A 3 -5.64 -12.95 -25.38
CA LYS A 3 -4.28 -12.90 -25.93
C LYS A 3 -3.72 -11.48 -26.11
N LYS A 4 -4.54 -10.54 -26.62
CA LYS A 4 -4.14 -9.14 -26.85
C LYS A 4 -3.83 -8.41 -25.54
N TRP A 5 -4.67 -8.58 -24.52
CA TRP A 5 -4.45 -7.98 -23.20
C TRP A 5 -3.16 -8.47 -22.53
N PHE A 6 -2.86 -9.77 -22.67
CA PHE A 6 -1.65 -10.36 -22.12
C PHE A 6 -0.40 -9.82 -22.81
N GLN A 7 -0.43 -9.69 -24.14
CA GLN A 7 0.65 -9.07 -24.92
C GLN A 7 0.85 -7.60 -24.51
N GLU A 8 -0.23 -6.83 -24.32
CA GLU A 8 -0.16 -5.43 -23.85
C GLU A 8 0.43 -5.29 -22.44
N MET A 9 0.25 -6.28 -21.55
CA MET A 9 0.90 -6.24 -20.23
C MET A 9 2.41 -6.50 -20.28
N LEU A 10 2.86 -7.30 -21.23
CA LEU A 10 4.26 -7.70 -21.35
C LEU A 10 5.05 -6.81 -22.32
N ALA A 11 4.36 -5.94 -23.08
CA ALA A 11 4.99 -5.03 -24.01
C ALA A 11 5.93 -4.05 -23.28
N PRO A 12 7.18 -3.87 -23.75
CA PRO A 12 8.10 -2.90 -23.16
C PRO A 12 7.53 -1.47 -23.23
N GLU A 13 7.94 -0.59 -22.32
CA GLU A 13 7.38 0.76 -22.14
C GLU A 13 7.49 1.68 -23.37
N ASN A 14 8.19 1.26 -24.44
CA ASN A 14 8.56 2.08 -25.58
C ASN A 14 7.67 1.88 -26.83
N GLU A 15 6.70 0.95 -26.81
CA GLU A 15 5.77 0.76 -27.92
C GLU A 15 4.49 1.57 -27.69
N SER A 16 3.94 2.18 -28.75
CA SER A 16 2.80 3.12 -28.79
C SER A 16 1.44 2.55 -28.32
N GLY A 17 1.45 1.45 -27.56
CA GLY A 17 0.32 0.88 -26.82
C GLY A 17 0.27 1.31 -25.34
N PRO A 18 -0.67 0.78 -24.55
CA PRO A 18 -0.72 1.07 -23.12
C PRO A 18 0.52 0.50 -22.43
N ALA A 19 1.47 1.36 -22.05
CA ALA A 19 2.74 1.01 -21.41
C ALA A 19 2.58 -0.09 -20.35
N ALA A 20 3.52 -1.03 -20.22
CA ALA A 20 3.47 -2.09 -19.20
C ALA A 20 3.13 -1.53 -17.81
N PRO A 21 2.41 -2.29 -16.97
CA PRO A 21 2.13 -1.87 -15.59
C PRO A 21 3.46 -1.70 -14.88
N SER A 22 3.80 -0.46 -14.61
CA SER A 22 5.15 -0.16 -14.20
C SER A 22 5.38 -0.46 -12.71
N ASN A 23 4.34 -0.89 -11.98
CA ASN A 23 4.38 -1.24 -10.55
C ASN A 23 3.21 -2.19 -10.14
N GLY A 24 3.19 -2.69 -8.92
CA GLY A 24 2.42 -3.87 -8.49
C GLY A 24 0.95 -3.59 -8.39
N ALA A 25 0.60 -2.49 -7.73
CA ALA A 25 -0.77 -2.03 -7.68
C ALA A 25 -1.30 -1.57 -9.06
N SER A 26 -0.47 -1.11 -10.00
CA SER A 26 -0.92 -0.85 -11.38
C SER A 26 -1.23 -2.14 -12.15
N LEU A 27 -0.43 -3.19 -11.95
CA LEU A 27 -0.70 -4.54 -12.47
C LEU A 27 -2.02 -5.06 -11.87
N ALA A 28 -2.19 -4.93 -10.54
CA ALA A 28 -3.40 -5.30 -9.84
C ALA A 28 -4.62 -4.53 -10.36
N ALA A 29 -4.51 -3.20 -10.53
CA ALA A 29 -5.60 -2.37 -11.01
C ALA A 29 -6.03 -2.72 -12.44
N ARG A 30 -5.09 -3.10 -13.31
CA ARG A 30 -5.38 -3.60 -14.67
C ARG A 30 -6.03 -4.98 -14.61
N TYR A 31 -5.47 -5.87 -13.80
CA TYR A 31 -6.00 -7.21 -13.59
C TYR A 31 -7.45 -7.17 -13.07
N TRP A 32 -7.74 -6.36 -12.05
CA TRP A 32 -9.08 -6.22 -11.47
C TRP A 32 -10.13 -5.70 -12.45
N LYS A 33 -9.74 -4.93 -13.48
CA LYS A 33 -10.67 -4.47 -14.53
C LYS A 33 -11.16 -5.61 -15.42
N THR A 34 -10.44 -6.71 -15.50
CA THR A 34 -10.78 -7.82 -16.40
C THR A 34 -11.95 -8.67 -15.89
N CYS A 35 -12.23 -8.64 -14.57
CA CYS A 35 -13.26 -9.46 -13.92
C CYS A 35 -13.23 -10.96 -14.27
N VAL A 36 -12.07 -11.48 -14.68
CA VAL A 36 -11.96 -12.85 -15.25
C VAL A 36 -11.91 -13.97 -14.23
N THR A 37 -11.91 -13.67 -12.93
CA THR A 37 -11.75 -14.69 -11.87
C THR A 37 -12.67 -14.47 -10.68
N TYR A 38 -13.13 -15.58 -10.10
CA TYR A 38 -13.81 -15.58 -8.80
C TYR A 38 -12.88 -15.01 -7.72
N PRO A 39 -13.43 -14.36 -6.67
CA PRO A 39 -12.66 -13.84 -5.53
C PRO A 39 -11.56 -14.77 -5.00
N LYS A 40 -11.89 -16.05 -4.83
CA LYS A 40 -10.97 -17.10 -4.34
C LYS A 40 -9.78 -17.39 -5.26
N ASP A 41 -9.94 -17.17 -6.57
CA ASP A 41 -8.94 -17.50 -7.59
C ASP A 41 -8.09 -16.29 -8.00
N ARG A 42 -8.49 -15.07 -7.58
CA ARG A 42 -7.80 -13.81 -7.92
C ARG A 42 -6.36 -13.83 -7.46
N TYR A 43 -6.12 -14.38 -6.28
CA TYR A 43 -4.79 -14.45 -5.68
C TYR A 43 -3.85 -15.29 -6.55
N TYR A 44 -4.20 -16.56 -6.81
CA TYR A 44 -3.38 -17.47 -7.63
C TYR A 44 -3.14 -16.94 -9.05
N THR A 45 -4.17 -16.34 -9.64
CA THR A 45 -4.05 -15.78 -10.99
C THR A 45 -3.12 -14.57 -10.99
N PHE A 46 -3.23 -13.68 -10.00
CA PHE A 46 -2.32 -12.55 -9.87
C PHE A 46 -0.88 -13.02 -9.64
N LEU A 47 -0.66 -14.05 -8.82
CA LEU A 47 0.67 -14.61 -8.61
C LEU A 47 1.30 -15.11 -9.89
N GLY A 48 0.55 -15.84 -10.73
CA GLY A 48 1.05 -16.27 -12.03
C GLY A 48 1.45 -15.09 -12.92
N LEU A 49 0.67 -14.00 -12.91
CA LEU A 49 1.03 -12.77 -13.63
C LEU A 49 2.27 -12.09 -13.05
N ALA A 50 2.34 -11.98 -11.73
CA ALA A 50 3.46 -11.43 -11.00
C ALA A 50 4.76 -12.19 -11.30
N GLU A 51 4.73 -13.52 -11.33
CA GLU A 51 5.88 -14.35 -11.64
C GLU A 51 6.40 -14.10 -13.07
N ILE A 52 5.49 -13.99 -14.04
CA ILE A 52 5.85 -13.71 -15.44
C ILE A 52 6.48 -12.32 -15.55
N VAL A 53 5.91 -11.31 -14.88
CA VAL A 53 6.46 -9.95 -14.86
C VAL A 53 7.80 -9.91 -14.12
N GLN A 54 7.94 -10.63 -13.00
CA GLN A 54 9.18 -10.75 -12.24
C GLN A 54 10.30 -11.37 -13.07
N LYS A 55 10.02 -12.46 -13.81
CA LYS A 55 10.99 -13.07 -14.75
C LYS A 55 11.45 -12.07 -15.82
N SER A 56 10.55 -11.24 -16.32
CA SER A 56 10.89 -10.23 -17.33
C SER A 56 11.67 -9.02 -16.78
N ARG A 57 11.41 -8.62 -15.51
CA ARG A 57 11.95 -7.39 -14.92
C ARG A 57 13.14 -7.61 -13.99
N GLY A 58 13.37 -8.83 -13.53
CA GLY A 58 14.42 -9.16 -12.55
C GLY A 58 14.18 -8.55 -11.16
N LYS A 59 12.97 -8.03 -10.88
CA LYS A 59 12.62 -7.39 -9.61
C LYS A 59 11.74 -8.34 -8.79
N PRO A 60 12.15 -8.79 -7.59
CA PRO A 60 11.34 -9.69 -6.79
C PRO A 60 10.11 -8.98 -6.20
N MET A 61 9.06 -9.76 -5.92
CA MET A 61 7.89 -9.29 -5.19
C MET A 61 7.83 -9.87 -3.80
N VAL A 62 7.29 -9.09 -2.87
CA VAL A 62 6.97 -9.53 -1.51
C VAL A 62 5.53 -9.15 -1.21
N ALA A 63 4.69 -10.14 -0.90
CA ALA A 63 3.25 -9.98 -0.65
C ALA A 63 2.56 -9.01 -1.64
N GLY A 64 2.78 -9.15 -2.94
CA GLY A 64 2.11 -8.33 -3.95
C GLY A 64 2.75 -6.97 -4.24
N LEU A 65 3.83 -6.60 -3.54
CA LEU A 65 4.56 -5.34 -3.74
C LEU A 65 5.94 -5.62 -4.38
N TRP A 66 6.38 -4.76 -5.30
CA TRP A 66 7.76 -4.85 -5.83
C TRP A 66 8.75 -4.34 -4.80
N THR A 67 9.83 -5.09 -4.56
CA THR A 67 10.84 -4.71 -3.56
C THR A 67 11.66 -3.49 -3.97
N ALA A 68 11.86 -3.29 -5.28
CA ALA A 68 12.65 -2.18 -5.80
C ALA A 68 12.06 -0.79 -5.46
N ASP A 69 10.74 -0.72 -5.28
CA ASP A 69 9.99 0.52 -5.10
C ASP A 69 9.07 0.41 -3.87
N LEU A 70 9.49 -0.36 -2.85
CA LEU A 70 8.62 -0.83 -1.78
C LEU A 70 7.97 0.28 -0.95
N VAL A 71 8.73 1.35 -0.63
CA VAL A 71 8.20 2.52 0.09
C VAL A 71 7.03 3.15 -0.67
N PHE A 72 7.14 3.24 -1.99
CA PHE A 72 6.10 3.77 -2.85
C PHE A 72 4.93 2.79 -3.02
N GLU A 73 5.24 1.51 -3.21
CA GLU A 73 4.25 0.44 -3.31
C GLU A 73 3.35 0.37 -2.08
N LEU A 74 3.88 0.68 -0.89
CA LEU A 74 3.09 0.76 0.35
C LEU A 74 2.02 1.86 0.29
N ALA A 75 2.16 2.92 -0.52
CA ALA A 75 1.16 3.97 -0.64
C ALA A 75 -0.01 3.62 -1.58
N TRP A 76 -0.44 2.36 -1.60
CA TRP A 76 -1.70 1.98 -2.26
C TRP A 76 -2.92 2.48 -1.47
N ALA A 77 -4.08 2.56 -2.12
CA ALA A 77 -5.34 3.01 -1.54
C ALA A 77 -6.54 2.28 -2.16
N THR A 78 -7.64 2.19 -1.41
CA THR A 78 -8.94 1.77 -1.95
C THR A 78 -9.77 2.98 -2.34
N LYS A 79 -10.72 2.81 -3.26
CA LYS A 79 -11.66 3.87 -3.64
C LYS A 79 -12.96 3.65 -2.84
N TRP A 80 -13.24 4.46 -1.82
CA TRP A 80 -14.54 4.52 -1.08
C TRP A 80 -14.95 3.27 -0.25
N PHE A 81 -14.26 2.94 0.85
CA PHE A 81 -14.64 1.86 1.82
C PHE A 81 -15.06 0.52 1.22
N MET A 82 -14.44 0.10 0.11
CA MET A 82 -14.98 -1.05 -0.61
C MET A 82 -14.50 -2.41 -0.09
N ALA A 83 -13.55 -2.45 0.84
CA ALA A 83 -13.17 -3.73 1.44
C ALA A 83 -14.08 -3.99 2.64
N THR A 84 -14.94 -5.00 2.50
CA THR A 84 -15.73 -5.54 3.60
C THR A 84 -14.85 -6.37 4.53
N ASP A 85 -13.86 -7.08 3.97
CA ASP A 85 -13.05 -8.05 4.70
C ASP A 85 -11.60 -8.05 4.20
N ARG A 86 -10.68 -8.31 5.14
CA ARG A 86 -9.27 -8.60 4.88
C ARG A 86 -9.05 -10.11 4.93
N GLN A 87 -8.22 -10.64 4.04
CA GLN A 87 -7.79 -12.03 4.09
C GLN A 87 -6.90 -12.22 5.32
N PRO A 88 -7.29 -13.05 6.31
CA PRO A 88 -6.62 -13.11 7.62
C PRO A 88 -5.20 -13.69 7.56
N TRP A 89 -4.87 -14.42 6.49
CA TRP A 89 -3.54 -14.97 6.28
C TRP A 89 -2.61 -14.06 5.47
N MET A 90 -3.08 -12.86 5.08
CA MET A 90 -2.30 -11.88 4.32
C MET A 90 -1.92 -10.68 5.18
N PRO A 91 -0.70 -10.14 5.01
CA PRO A 91 -0.28 -9.00 5.80
C PRO A 91 -1.11 -7.74 5.50
N THR A 92 -1.37 -6.91 6.50
CA THR A 92 -2.26 -5.76 6.34
C THR A 92 -1.67 -4.66 5.46
N TRP A 93 -0.34 -4.60 5.36
CA TRP A 93 0.38 -3.74 4.43
C TRP A 93 0.34 -4.21 2.97
N SER A 94 -0.03 -5.46 2.72
CA SER A 94 -0.21 -6.00 1.38
C SER A 94 -1.57 -5.61 0.83
N TRP A 95 -1.64 -5.09 -0.40
CA TRP A 95 -2.95 -4.91 -1.04
C TRP A 95 -3.64 -6.24 -1.40
N LEU A 96 -2.89 -7.37 -1.49
CA LEU A 96 -3.46 -8.71 -1.71
C LEU A 96 -4.34 -9.18 -0.55
N SER A 97 -4.17 -8.56 0.62
CA SER A 97 -5.05 -8.82 1.76
C SER A 97 -6.47 -8.29 1.53
N LEU A 98 -6.72 -7.47 0.52
CA LEU A 98 -8.04 -6.97 0.19
C LEU A 98 -8.61 -7.66 -1.04
N ASN A 99 -9.91 -7.94 -1.00
CA ASN A 99 -10.64 -8.45 -2.16
C ASN A 99 -11.30 -7.33 -3.00
N THR A 100 -10.67 -6.16 -3.04
CA THR A 100 -11.19 -4.97 -3.72
C THR A 100 -10.16 -4.36 -4.64
N LYS A 101 -10.62 -3.45 -5.51
CA LYS A 101 -9.74 -2.74 -6.42
C LYS A 101 -8.91 -1.71 -5.64
N VAL A 102 -7.60 -1.83 -5.76
CA VAL A 102 -6.65 -0.84 -5.27
C VAL A 102 -6.12 0.03 -6.40
N HIS A 103 -5.61 1.19 -6.01
CA HIS A 103 -4.86 2.09 -6.86
C HIS A 103 -3.66 2.61 -6.06
N LEU A 104 -2.59 3.00 -6.73
CA LEU A 104 -1.59 3.81 -6.04
C LEU A 104 -2.08 5.23 -5.97
N VAL A 105 -1.73 5.89 -4.87
CA VAL A 105 -1.96 7.31 -4.76
C VAL A 105 -1.19 7.99 -5.90
N SER A 106 -1.87 8.85 -6.66
CA SER A 106 -1.48 9.31 -8.01
C SER A 106 -0.25 10.23 -8.06
N CYS A 107 0.91 9.78 -7.60
CA CYS A 107 2.17 10.54 -7.60
C CYS A 107 3.19 10.02 -8.64
N ARG A 108 2.80 9.07 -9.48
CA ARG A 108 3.74 8.34 -10.34
C ARG A 108 4.39 9.18 -11.44
N ASN A 109 3.69 10.16 -12.01
CA ASN A 109 4.29 11.05 -13.02
C ASN A 109 5.32 12.02 -12.39
N ASP A 110 5.48 11.96 -11.07
CA ASP A 110 6.26 12.90 -10.26
C ASP A 110 7.40 12.21 -9.52
N TYR A 111 7.57 10.90 -9.75
CA TYR A 111 8.49 10.02 -9.06
C TYR A 111 9.98 10.46 -9.06
N PRO A 112 10.58 11.00 -10.13
CA PRO A 112 12.01 11.32 -10.10
C PRO A 112 12.38 12.43 -9.08
N ALA A 113 11.40 13.14 -8.52
CA ALA A 113 11.61 14.15 -7.48
C ALA A 113 11.18 13.73 -6.07
N ALA A 114 10.54 12.56 -5.92
CA ALA A 114 10.06 12.09 -4.62
C ALA A 114 11.25 11.80 -3.69
N ARG A 115 11.14 12.25 -2.44
CA ARG A 115 12.13 11.96 -1.40
C ARG A 115 11.53 10.99 -0.40
N ASP A 116 12.15 9.83 -0.28
CA ASP A 116 11.76 8.84 0.72
C ASP A 116 12.06 9.38 2.13
N TRP A 117 11.06 9.30 3.00
CA TRP A 117 11.19 9.56 4.43
C TRP A 117 11.19 8.27 5.23
N ALA A 118 10.52 7.24 4.70
CA ALA A 118 10.58 5.91 5.23
C ALA A 118 11.82 5.18 4.71
N GLN A 119 12.49 4.49 5.62
CA GLN A 119 13.55 3.54 5.33
C GLN A 119 13.05 2.12 5.62
N ILE A 120 13.14 1.23 4.64
CA ILE A 120 12.93 -0.20 4.87
C ILE A 120 14.11 -0.74 5.68
N LEU A 121 13.86 -1.22 6.89
CA LEU A 121 14.90 -1.83 7.73
C LEU A 121 14.95 -3.35 7.56
N ARG A 122 13.79 -3.98 7.38
CA ARG A 122 13.67 -5.42 7.20
C ARG A 122 12.52 -5.72 6.27
N ILE A 123 12.83 -6.40 5.17
CA ILE A 123 11.85 -7.09 4.35
C ILE A 123 11.84 -8.53 4.86
N PRO A 124 10.66 -9.14 5.10
CA PRO A 124 10.61 -10.56 5.35
C PRO A 124 11.17 -11.33 4.16
N ASP A 125 11.69 -12.53 4.40
CA ASP A 125 12.22 -13.37 3.32
C ASP A 125 11.17 -13.50 2.20
N PRO A 126 11.53 -13.23 0.92
CA PRO A 126 10.62 -13.36 -0.20
C PRO A 126 10.23 -14.81 -0.49
N ASP A 127 10.71 -15.77 0.29
CA ASP A 127 10.35 -17.20 0.29
C ASP A 127 8.89 -17.41 0.69
N ILE A 128 7.99 -16.83 -0.10
CA ILE A 128 6.64 -17.33 -0.29
C ILE A 128 6.82 -18.65 -1.06
N GLN A 129 7.01 -19.74 -0.33
CA GLN A 129 6.93 -21.06 -0.93
C GLN A 129 5.47 -21.33 -1.30
N PHE A 130 5.17 -21.29 -2.59
CA PHE A 130 3.88 -21.69 -3.12
C PHE A 130 3.79 -23.22 -3.06
N SER A 131 3.06 -23.74 -2.07
CA SER A 131 2.66 -25.15 -2.05
C SER A 131 1.34 -25.30 -2.78
N GLU A 132 1.24 -26.28 -3.69
CA GLU A 132 -0.01 -26.63 -4.39
C GLU A 132 -1.13 -27.08 -3.42
N HIS A 133 -0.80 -27.37 -2.16
CA HIS A 133 -1.70 -28.00 -1.19
C HIS A 133 -1.88 -27.22 0.12
N VAL A 134 -1.20 -26.08 0.29
CA VAL A 134 -1.33 -25.25 1.50
C VAL A 134 -1.77 -23.84 1.07
N PRO A 135 -2.90 -23.32 1.59
CA PRO A 135 -3.25 -21.92 1.38
C PRO A 135 -2.05 -21.09 1.82
N VAL A 136 -1.50 -20.30 0.89
CA VAL A 136 -0.24 -19.59 1.06
C VAL A 136 -0.19 -18.94 2.44
N THR A 137 0.57 -19.56 3.33
CA THR A 137 0.92 -18.95 4.60
C THR A 137 2.00 -17.97 4.23
N ALA A 138 1.62 -16.70 4.04
CA ALA A 138 2.60 -15.65 3.85
C ALA A 138 3.49 -15.65 5.11
N THR A 139 4.66 -16.27 5.01
CA THR A 139 5.74 -16.23 6.01
C THR A 139 6.23 -14.79 6.22
N ALA A 140 5.94 -13.92 5.25
CA ALA A 140 6.10 -12.48 5.30
C ALA A 140 5.14 -11.78 6.27
N ARG A 141 5.19 -12.13 7.56
CA ARG A 141 4.26 -11.60 8.56
C ARG A 141 4.43 -10.12 8.83
N SER A 142 5.65 -9.58 8.72
CA SER A 142 5.85 -8.16 8.98
C SER A 142 6.96 -7.53 8.16
N ILE A 143 6.80 -6.23 7.90
CA ILE A 143 7.83 -5.36 7.34
C ILE A 143 8.25 -4.36 8.42
N GLN A 144 9.55 -4.14 8.58
CA GLN A 144 10.06 -3.11 9.49
C GLN A 144 10.44 -1.85 8.71
N LEU A 145 9.88 -0.74 9.13
CA LEU A 145 10.04 0.57 8.55
C LEU A 145 10.56 1.53 9.61
N ARG A 146 11.42 2.47 9.23
CA ARG A 146 11.75 3.65 10.04
C ARG A 146 11.23 4.88 9.34
N ALA A 147 10.33 5.64 9.95
CA ALA A 147 9.85 6.89 9.38
C ALA A 147 9.28 7.84 10.46
N PRO A 148 9.06 9.13 10.15
CA PRO A 148 8.33 10.05 11.02
C PRO A 148 6.95 9.49 11.38
N LEU A 149 6.60 9.54 12.67
CA LEU A 149 5.34 9.02 13.19
C LEU A 149 4.58 10.12 13.94
N LEU A 150 3.38 10.45 13.48
CA LEU A 150 2.49 11.41 14.13
C LEU A 150 1.30 10.67 14.74
N ARG A 151 1.06 10.91 16.03
CA ARG A 151 -0.21 10.52 16.66
C ARG A 151 -1.30 11.51 16.25
N LEU A 152 -2.42 11.00 15.75
CA LEU A 152 -3.58 11.83 15.44
C LEU A 152 -4.42 12.11 16.70
N PRO A 153 -5.15 13.24 16.74
CA PRO A 153 -6.15 13.49 17.77
C PRO A 153 -7.22 12.38 17.78
N SER A 154 -7.91 12.24 18.91
CA SER A 154 -8.92 11.19 19.11
C SER A 154 -9.92 11.15 17.95
N TRP A 155 -10.06 9.97 17.35
CA TRP A 155 -10.95 9.77 16.21
C TRP A 155 -12.33 9.31 16.66
N GLN A 156 -13.36 9.97 16.13
CA GLN A 156 -14.74 9.53 16.21
C GLN A 156 -15.29 9.51 14.79
N ASN A 157 -16.06 8.49 14.43
CA ASN A 157 -16.66 8.31 13.10
C ASN A 157 -18.13 8.74 13.11
N PRO A 158 -18.45 10.03 12.95
CA PRO A 158 -19.79 10.47 13.30
C PRO A 158 -20.83 10.03 12.24
N GLN A 159 -20.39 9.55 11.06
CA GLN A 159 -21.24 9.43 9.86
C GLN A 159 -20.81 8.36 8.85
N GLY A 160 -19.85 7.48 9.16
CA GLY A 160 -19.43 6.41 8.23
C GLY A 160 -18.85 6.94 6.91
N ASN A 161 -18.04 8.00 6.95
CA ASN A 161 -17.49 8.70 5.77
C ASN A 161 -15.96 8.47 5.65
N CYS A 162 -15.43 8.09 4.47
CA CYS A 162 -14.07 7.50 4.32
C CYS A 162 -12.97 8.50 4.17
N ARG A 163 -13.34 9.69 3.74
CA ARG A 163 -12.43 10.78 3.50
C ARG A 163 -12.72 11.85 4.50
N ARG A 164 -11.69 12.21 5.24
CA ARG A 164 -11.75 13.28 6.23
C ARG A 164 -10.45 14.05 6.17
N HIS A 165 -10.59 15.34 6.47
CA HIS A 165 -9.48 16.24 6.68
C HIS A 165 -9.32 16.39 8.19
N ILE A 166 -8.10 16.17 8.67
CA ILE A 166 -7.70 16.54 10.02
C ILE A 166 -6.61 17.60 9.87
N GLU A 167 -6.83 18.74 10.53
CA GLU A 167 -5.77 19.70 10.77
C GLU A 167 -4.94 19.21 11.96
N CYS A 168 -3.62 19.17 11.79
CA CYS A 168 -2.69 18.70 12.80
C CYS A 168 -1.34 19.42 12.68
N ASP A 169 -0.35 18.96 13.46
CA ASP A 169 0.98 19.56 13.47
C ASP A 169 1.74 19.45 12.15
N TRP A 170 1.35 18.53 11.28
CA TRP A 170 1.93 18.39 9.94
C TRP A 170 1.15 19.17 8.85
N GLY A 171 0.07 19.86 9.22
CA GLY A 171 -0.81 20.56 8.30
C GLY A 171 -2.14 19.86 8.10
N ASN A 172 -2.75 20.05 6.93
CA ASN A 172 -4.02 19.43 6.58
C ASN A 172 -3.78 18.04 6.00
N ILE A 173 -4.18 17.01 6.75
CA ILE A 173 -4.07 15.61 6.32
C ILE A 173 -5.43 15.12 5.88
N MET A 174 -5.52 14.66 4.64
CA MET A 174 -6.62 13.86 4.12
C MET A 174 -6.27 12.37 4.23
N PHE A 175 -7.11 11.58 4.88
CA PHE A 175 -6.94 10.13 4.94
C PHE A 175 -8.06 9.38 4.24
N SER A 176 -7.74 8.17 3.80
CA SER A 176 -8.67 7.19 3.24
C SER A 176 -8.44 5.87 3.94
N PHE A 177 -9.46 5.35 4.59
CA PHE A 177 -9.37 4.04 5.22
C PHE A 177 -9.46 2.90 4.20
N ASP A 178 -8.72 1.83 4.45
CA ASP A 178 -8.83 0.58 3.70
C ASP A 178 -10.17 -0.11 4.01
N MET A 179 -10.57 -0.09 5.29
CA MET A 179 -11.77 -0.72 5.86
C MET A 179 -12.49 0.22 6.83
N ARG A 180 -13.67 -0.17 7.34
CA ARG A 180 -14.32 0.57 8.43
C ARG A 180 -13.47 0.44 9.71
N ALA A 181 -13.11 1.57 10.33
CA ALA A 181 -12.48 1.59 11.63
C ALA A 181 -13.54 1.77 12.74
N ASP A 182 -13.27 1.18 13.90
CA ASP A 182 -14.10 1.30 15.10
C ASP A 182 -13.83 2.61 15.84
N ASP A 183 -14.87 3.19 16.43
CA ASP A 183 -14.75 4.44 17.18
C ASP A 183 -13.76 4.30 18.34
N GLY A 184 -12.99 5.37 18.60
CA GLY A 184 -12.04 5.41 19.70
C GLY A 184 -10.70 4.70 19.44
N VAL A 185 -10.49 4.15 18.24
CA VAL A 185 -9.18 3.59 17.85
C VAL A 185 -8.13 4.70 17.81
N GLU A 186 -6.97 4.43 18.41
CA GLU A 186 -5.82 5.33 18.29
C GLU A 186 -5.23 5.24 16.88
N LEU A 187 -5.18 6.38 16.21
CA LEU A 187 -4.67 6.48 14.84
C LEU A 187 -3.33 7.22 14.82
N TYR A 188 -2.45 6.72 13.96
CA TYR A 188 -1.14 7.30 13.72
C TYR A 188 -0.89 7.42 12.21
N VAL A 189 -0.12 8.43 11.84
CA VAL A 189 0.37 8.62 10.48
C VAL A 189 1.85 8.29 10.44
N LEU A 190 2.21 7.30 9.64
CA LEU A 190 3.60 6.97 9.30
C LEU A 190 3.92 7.59 7.93
N ALA A 191 4.73 8.65 7.92
CA ALA A 191 5.03 9.39 6.69
C ALA A 191 6.02 8.60 5.82
N LEU A 192 5.64 8.29 4.58
CA LEU A 192 6.44 7.44 3.68
C LEU A 192 7.37 8.24 2.80
N PHE A 193 6.85 9.23 2.09
CA PHE A 193 7.63 10.03 1.15
C PHE A 193 6.96 11.38 0.85
N GLN A 194 7.79 12.30 0.34
CA GLN A 194 7.35 13.60 -0.15
C GLN A 194 6.87 13.53 -1.61
N GLY A 195 5.73 14.16 -1.90
CA GLY A 195 5.25 14.43 -3.25
C GLY A 195 5.81 15.74 -3.85
N ARG A 196 5.07 16.34 -4.78
CA ARG A 196 5.35 17.70 -5.29
C ARG A 196 4.88 18.76 -4.30
N GLU A 197 5.40 19.98 -4.44
CA GLU A 197 4.78 21.20 -3.87
C GLU A 197 4.43 21.15 -2.37
N LYS A 198 5.25 20.44 -1.57
CA LYS A 198 5.08 20.26 -0.12
C LYS A 198 3.96 19.28 0.27
N ASP A 199 3.50 18.43 -0.64
CA ASP A 199 2.64 17.30 -0.28
C ASP A 199 3.46 16.13 0.29
N PHE A 200 2.79 15.27 1.04
CA PHE A 200 3.33 13.99 1.46
C PHE A 200 2.31 12.87 1.44
N TYR A 201 2.83 11.65 1.42
CA TYR A 201 2.07 10.43 1.45
C TYR A 201 2.50 9.58 2.63
N GLY A 202 1.53 8.93 3.27
CA GLY A 202 1.77 8.13 4.46
C GLY A 202 0.79 6.98 4.62
N LEU A 203 1.08 6.13 5.60
CA LEU A 203 0.16 5.08 6.04
C LEU A 203 -0.63 5.59 7.24
N LEU A 204 -1.91 5.24 7.25
CA LEU A 204 -2.73 5.33 8.45
C LEU A 204 -2.64 3.98 9.17
N ILE A 205 -2.12 3.99 10.40
CA ILE A 205 -1.85 2.79 11.17
C ILE A 205 -2.41 2.89 12.58
N THR A 206 -2.61 1.74 13.21
CA THR A 206 -3.01 1.61 14.62
C THR A 206 -2.21 0.48 15.27
N PRO A 207 -1.92 0.53 16.59
CA PRO A 207 -1.33 -0.60 17.29
C PRO A 207 -2.20 -1.86 17.13
N SER A 208 -1.57 -3.02 16.96
CA SER A 208 -2.31 -4.27 16.92
C SER A 208 -2.90 -4.59 18.31
N PRO A 209 -4.20 -4.93 18.41
CA PRO A 209 -4.81 -5.29 19.69
C PRO A 209 -4.29 -6.65 20.21
N GLU A 210 -3.84 -7.53 19.33
CA GLU A 210 -3.35 -8.87 19.68
C GLU A 210 -1.86 -8.87 20.03
N ALA A 211 -1.08 -7.92 19.50
CA ALA A 211 0.37 -7.87 19.66
C ALA A 211 0.87 -6.41 19.59
N PRO A 212 0.86 -5.66 20.71
CA PRO A 212 1.07 -4.20 20.76
C PRO A 212 2.40 -3.70 20.19
N GLU A 213 3.40 -4.57 20.03
CA GLU A 213 4.67 -4.28 19.36
C GLU A 213 4.55 -4.17 17.83
N TYR A 214 3.44 -4.64 17.27
CA TYR A 214 3.12 -4.57 15.85
C TYR A 214 2.05 -3.55 15.54
N TRP A 215 2.02 -3.14 14.27
CA TRP A 215 1.13 -2.13 13.76
C TRP A 215 0.29 -2.68 12.63
N VAL A 216 -0.99 -2.34 12.64
CA VAL A 216 -1.94 -2.70 11.61
C VAL A 216 -2.16 -1.50 10.71
N ARG A 217 -2.07 -1.72 9.41
CA ARG A 217 -2.50 -0.74 8.42
C ARG A 217 -4.02 -0.70 8.36
N VAL A 218 -4.56 0.51 8.52
CA VAL A 218 -6.00 0.78 8.41
C VAL A 218 -6.34 1.73 7.26
N GLY A 219 -5.34 2.30 6.59
CA GLY A 219 -5.55 3.18 5.44
C GLY A 219 -4.27 3.81 4.91
N CYS A 220 -4.47 4.82 4.08
CA CYS A 220 -3.43 5.72 3.60
C CYS A 220 -3.81 7.17 3.89
N CYS A 221 -2.83 8.05 3.85
CA CYS A 221 -3.06 9.49 3.92
C CYS A 221 -2.25 10.25 2.88
N HIS A 222 -2.76 11.44 2.59
CA HIS A 222 -2.17 12.47 1.78
C HIS A 222 -2.30 13.78 2.56
N GLY A 223 -1.21 14.48 2.80
CA GLY A 223 -1.26 15.75 3.49
C GLY A 223 -0.52 16.83 2.73
N ASP A 224 -1.02 18.05 2.87
CA ASP A 224 -0.37 19.26 2.40
C ASP A 224 0.37 19.90 3.60
N THR A 225 1.69 20.03 3.47
CA THR A 225 2.54 20.59 4.53
C THR A 225 2.81 22.08 4.37
N ASN A 226 1.97 22.82 3.63
CA ASN A 226 2.22 24.16 3.08
C ASN A 226 2.86 25.22 4.01
N ALA A 227 2.85 25.05 5.35
CA ALA A 227 3.62 25.83 6.32
C ALA A 227 4.38 25.03 7.41
N ARG A 228 4.31 23.69 7.44
CA ARG A 228 4.80 22.86 8.57
C ARG A 228 5.73 21.72 8.16
N PHE A 229 6.32 21.83 6.98
CA PHE A 229 7.25 20.84 6.46
C PHE A 229 8.47 20.61 7.36
N ASP A 230 8.99 21.68 7.97
CA ASP A 230 10.12 21.59 8.92
C ASP A 230 9.73 20.84 10.20
N VAL A 231 8.47 20.95 10.63
CA VAL A 231 7.94 20.19 11.79
C VAL A 231 7.94 18.71 11.48
N LEU A 232 7.50 18.33 10.28
CA LEU A 232 7.52 16.94 9.85
C LEU A 232 8.95 16.39 9.79
N ARG A 233 9.91 17.17 9.26
CA ARG A 233 11.33 16.78 9.23
C ARG A 233 11.97 16.67 10.61
N ALA A 234 11.57 17.54 11.53
CA ALA A 234 12.01 17.51 12.92
C ALA A 234 11.34 16.41 13.73
N THR A 235 10.25 15.82 13.21
CA THR A 235 9.55 14.74 13.90
C THR A 235 10.44 13.52 13.99
N GLU A 236 10.56 12.98 15.21
CA GLU A 236 11.40 11.82 15.47
C GLU A 236 10.93 10.61 14.67
N SER A 237 11.86 9.98 13.96
CA SER A 237 11.56 8.74 13.25
C SER A 237 11.42 7.58 14.23
N ARG A 238 10.37 6.76 14.04
CA ARG A 238 10.11 5.56 14.84
C ARG A 238 10.28 4.31 13.99
N VAL A 239 10.71 3.23 14.62
CA VAL A 239 10.70 1.90 14.00
C VAL A 239 9.33 1.29 14.20
N VAL A 240 8.71 0.87 13.09
CA VAL A 240 7.36 0.33 13.06
C VAL A 240 7.42 -1.03 12.35
N ALA A 241 6.94 -2.07 13.02
CA ALA A 241 6.75 -3.38 12.44
C ALA A 241 5.30 -3.51 11.96
N LEU A 242 5.05 -3.33 10.66
CA LEU A 242 3.73 -3.50 10.08
C LEU A 242 3.44 -4.98 9.83
N ILE A 243 2.33 -5.48 10.36
CA ILE A 243 1.79 -6.82 10.06
C ILE A 243 0.72 -6.79 9.00
#